data_AF-A0A8T2NIH3-F1
#
_entry.id   AF-A0A8T2NIH3-F1
#
_cell.length_a   1.000
_cell.length_b   1.000
_cell.length_c   1.000
_cell.angle_alpha   90.00
_cell.angle_beta   90.00
_cell.angle_gamma   90.00
#
_symmetry.space_group_name_H-M   'P 1'
#
loop_
_entity.id
_entity.type
_entity.pdbx_description
1 polymer ?
#
loop_
_entity_poly.entity_id
_entity_poly.type
_entity_poly.pdbx_seq_one_letter_code
_entity_poly.pdbx_strand_id
1 'polypeptide(L)'
;FFVIVLLVFIAEVVGAIMILVFQPLAEELIKQLGEKAVEVIKKDYGQNTDITGLWDATMDGLDCCGFYNYKDFTDSPFYNGNMSYPMECCRLTIRCDSMAVQAANITGCFPKLVDLIEDNTVIIAAVALGVAALEIAAMAVSMSLYRKIGSKRR
;
A
#
# COMPACT_ATOMS: atom_id res chain seq x y z
N PHE A 1 -15.92 -5.15 26.28
CA PHE A 1 -15.55 -6.15 25.25
C PHE A 1 -16.55 -6.18 24.11
N PHE A 2 -17.79 -6.66 24.28
CA PHE A 2 -18.81 -6.70 23.21
C PHE A 2 -18.95 -5.36 22.44
N VAL A 3 -19.11 -4.24 23.15
CA VAL A 3 -19.25 -2.91 22.53
C VAL A 3 -18.04 -2.52 21.69
N ILE A 4 -16.82 -2.88 22.12
CA ILE A 4 -15.59 -2.55 21.39
C ILE A 4 -15.55 -3.36 20.08
N VAL A 5 -15.79 -4.67 20.16
CA VAL A 5 -15.82 -5.55 18.96
C VAL A 5 -16.93 -5.12 18.00
N LEU A 6 -18.10 -4.73 18.51
CA LEU A 6 -19.20 -4.21 17.69
C LEU A 6 -18.80 -2.93 16.94
N LEU A 7 -18.07 -2.02 17.57
CA LEU A 7 -17.61 -0.80 16.91
C LEU A 7 -16.58 -1.10 15.81
N VAL A 8 -15.70 -2.08 16.02
CA VAL A 8 -14.74 -2.52 15.00
C VAL A 8 -15.49 -3.13 13.81
N PHE A 9 -16.42 -4.05 14.05
CA PHE A 9 -17.26 -4.65 13.00
C PHE A 9 -18.01 -3.59 12.17
N ILE A 10 -18.58 -2.58 12.82
CA ILE A 10 -19.25 -1.48 12.12
C ILE A 10 -18.25 -0.70 11.26
N ALA A 11 -17.05 -0.42 11.77
CA ALA A 11 -16.02 0.27 11.00
C ALA A 11 -15.56 -0.55 9.78
N GLU A 12 -15.43 -1.87 9.90
CA GLU A 12 -15.11 -2.76 8.77
C GLU A 12 -16.19 -2.71 7.68
N VAL A 13 -17.46 -2.81 8.07
CA VAL A 13 -18.60 -2.73 7.12
C VAL A 13 -18.66 -1.36 6.44
N VAL A 14 -18.49 -0.28 7.19
CA VAL A 14 -18.45 1.08 6.62
C VAL A 14 -17.29 1.22 5.64
N GLY A 15 -16.10 0.75 6.00
CA GLY A 15 -14.93 0.77 5.12
C GLY A 15 -15.18 0.02 3.80
N ALA A 16 -15.74 -1.19 3.88
CA ALA A 16 -16.08 -1.98 2.71
C ALA A 16 -17.09 -1.27 1.79
N ILE A 17 -18.14 -0.68 2.37
CA ILE A 17 -19.14 0.09 1.61
C ILE A 17 -18.50 1.33 0.96
N MET A 18 -17.64 2.06 1.70
CA MET A 18 -17.01 3.28 1.18
C MET A 18 -16.14 3.00 -0.05
N ILE A 19 -15.36 1.91 -0.04
CA ILE A 19 -14.52 1.53 -1.19
C ILE A 19 -15.39 1.28 -2.43
N LEU A 20 -16.54 0.62 -2.28
CA LEU A 20 -17.44 0.32 -3.40
C LEU A 20 -18.21 1.55 -3.90
N VAL A 21 -18.65 2.43 -3.00
CA VAL A 21 -19.48 3.59 -3.35
C VAL A 21 -18.64 4.74 -3.92
N PHE A 22 -17.44 4.95 -3.37
CA PHE A 22 -16.61 6.11 -3.67
C PHE A 22 -15.40 5.79 -4.56
N GLN A 23 -15.49 4.75 -5.40
CA GLN A 23 -14.46 4.40 -6.40
C GLN A 23 -13.95 5.61 -7.21
N PRO A 24 -14.80 6.48 -7.81
CA PRO A 24 -14.30 7.59 -8.61
C PRO A 24 -13.53 8.63 -7.78
N LEU A 25 -13.92 8.81 -6.51
CA LEU A 25 -13.20 9.69 -5.59
C LEU A 25 -11.84 9.09 -5.19
N ALA A 26 -11.79 7.77 -4.97
CA ALA A 26 -10.56 7.06 -4.66
C ALA A 26 -9.55 7.19 -5.82
N GLU A 27 -9.98 7.02 -7.07
CA GLU A 27 -9.12 7.21 -8.24
C GLU A 27 -8.53 8.63 -8.33
N GLU A 28 -9.34 9.65 -8.07
CA GLU A 28 -8.89 11.04 -8.07
C GLU A 28 -7.86 11.31 -6.96
N LEU A 29 -8.14 10.83 -5.74
CA LEU A 29 -7.20 10.95 -4.63
C LEU A 29 -5.88 10.22 -4.90
N ILE A 30 -5.94 9.03 -5.51
CA ILE A 30 -4.76 8.26 -5.90
C ILE A 30 -3.94 9.02 -6.95
N LYS A 31 -4.57 9.67 -7.93
CA LYS A 31 -3.86 10.50 -8.91
C LYS A 31 -3.17 11.69 -8.24
N GLN A 32 -3.87 12.41 -7.37
CA GLN A 32 -3.29 13.54 -6.63
C GLN A 32 -2.14 13.10 -5.71
N LEU A 33 -2.26 11.93 -5.08
CA LEU A 33 -1.18 11.33 -4.30
C LEU A 33 0.00 10.96 -5.19
N GLY A 34 -0.26 10.38 -6.37
CA GLY A 34 0.77 10.04 -7.35
C GLY A 34 1.53 11.27 -7.86
N GLU A 35 0.84 12.34 -8.21
CA GLU A 35 1.46 13.60 -8.63
C GLU A 35 2.37 14.17 -7.53
N LYS A 36 1.89 14.20 -6.28
CA LYS A 36 2.70 14.63 -5.14
C LYS A 36 3.88 13.70 -4.87
N ALA A 37 3.69 12.39 -4.99
CA ALA A 37 4.76 11.42 -4.82
C ALA A 37 5.86 11.62 -5.86
N VAL A 38 5.49 11.84 -7.13
CA VAL A 38 6.45 12.15 -8.21
C VAL A 38 7.13 13.50 -7.96
N GLU A 39 6.41 14.51 -7.48
CA GLU A 39 7.02 15.80 -7.12
C GLU A 39 8.07 15.65 -6.02
N VAL A 40 7.75 14.88 -4.97
CA VAL A 40 8.67 14.57 -3.86
C VAL A 40 9.87 13.76 -4.35
N ILE A 41 9.67 12.75 -5.21
CA ILE A 41 10.76 12.01 -5.86
C ILE A 41 11.68 13.00 -6.59
N LYS A 42 11.11 13.84 -7.45
CA LYS A 42 11.89 14.76 -8.28
C LYS A 42 12.70 15.75 -7.47
N LYS A 43 12.16 16.23 -6.35
CA LYS A 43 12.79 17.29 -5.57
C LYS A 43 13.75 16.77 -4.51
N ASP A 44 13.34 15.73 -3.79
CA ASP A 44 13.95 15.35 -2.51
C ASP A 44 14.72 14.03 -2.57
N TYR A 45 14.51 13.19 -3.60
CA TYR A 45 15.30 11.97 -3.76
C TYR A 45 16.78 12.31 -4.06
N GLY A 46 17.70 11.70 -3.31
CA GLY A 46 19.13 11.99 -3.32
C GLY A 46 19.54 13.28 -2.59
N GLN A 47 18.59 14.12 -2.17
CA GLN A 47 18.85 15.33 -1.38
C GLN A 47 18.51 15.12 0.09
N ASN A 48 17.41 14.43 0.36
CA ASN A 48 16.95 14.08 1.69
C ASN A 48 17.14 12.57 1.92
N THR A 49 17.96 12.21 2.91
CA THR A 49 18.28 10.81 3.23
C THR A 49 17.06 10.00 3.66
N ASP A 50 16.10 10.61 4.33
CA ASP A 50 14.89 9.92 4.80
C ASP A 50 13.96 9.58 3.64
N ILE A 51 13.78 10.54 2.71
CA ILE A 51 12.99 10.33 1.49
C ILE A 51 13.67 9.31 0.58
N THR A 52 14.99 9.42 0.42
CA THR A 52 15.77 8.49 -0.40
C THR A 52 15.66 7.07 0.16
N GLY A 53 15.94 6.89 1.46
CA GLY A 53 15.86 5.58 2.10
C GLY A 53 14.44 4.99 2.10
N LEU A 54 13.40 5.81 2.23
CA LEU A 54 12.01 5.36 2.09
C LEU A 54 11.72 4.81 0.68
N TRP A 55 12.16 5.52 -0.34
CA TRP A 55 11.98 5.09 -1.73
C TRP A 55 12.82 3.87 -2.07
N ASP A 56 14.08 3.82 -1.62
CA ASP A 56 14.97 2.66 -1.84
C ASP A 56 14.37 1.40 -1.21
N ALA A 57 13.93 1.47 0.05
CA ALA A 57 13.28 0.35 0.72
C ALA A 57 11.96 -0.07 0.05
N THR A 58 11.20 0.90 -0.48
CA THR A 58 9.95 0.61 -1.20
C THR A 58 10.23 -0.09 -2.53
N MET A 59 11.21 0.42 -3.30
CA MET A 59 11.60 -0.12 -4.59
C MET A 59 12.18 -1.53 -4.46
N ASP A 60 13.05 -1.76 -3.46
CA ASP A 60 13.62 -3.08 -3.16
C ASP A 60 12.55 -4.06 -2.66
N GLY A 61 11.68 -3.62 -1.73
CA GLY A 61 10.66 -4.47 -1.13
C GLY A 61 9.55 -4.92 -2.10
N LEU A 62 9.27 -4.14 -3.13
CA LEU A 62 8.23 -4.42 -4.13
C LEU A 62 8.78 -4.83 -5.51
N ASP A 63 10.10 -4.83 -5.70
CA ASP A 63 10.78 -5.04 -7.01
C ASP A 63 10.19 -4.12 -8.09
N CYS A 64 10.18 -2.82 -7.81
CA CYS A 64 9.58 -1.77 -8.63
C CYS A 64 10.48 -0.53 -8.72
N CYS A 65 10.16 0.40 -9.63
CA CYS A 65 10.95 1.62 -9.81
C CYS A 65 10.09 2.86 -10.07
N GLY A 66 10.24 3.87 -9.21
CA GLY A 66 9.44 5.10 -9.26
C GLY A 66 8.00 4.88 -8.81
N PHE A 67 7.17 5.93 -8.81
CA PHE A 67 5.76 5.78 -8.45
C PHE A 67 4.99 5.12 -9.60
N TYR A 68 5.01 5.71 -10.78
CA TYR A 68 4.41 5.18 -12.01
C TYR A 68 5.44 4.47 -12.90
N ASN A 69 6.68 4.96 -12.97
CA ASN A 69 7.80 4.34 -13.69
C ASN A 69 9.12 5.08 -13.41
N TYR A 70 10.23 4.55 -13.95
CA TYR A 70 11.57 5.13 -13.79
C TYR A 70 11.69 6.59 -14.25
N LYS A 71 10.84 7.08 -15.17
CA LYS A 71 10.88 8.47 -15.64
C LYS A 71 10.44 9.48 -14.59
N ASP A 72 9.88 9.02 -13.48
CA ASP A 72 9.57 9.88 -12.34
C ASP A 72 10.85 10.51 -11.76
N PHE A 73 12.00 9.88 -11.95
CA PHE A 73 13.32 10.44 -11.61
C PHE A 73 13.91 11.32 -12.72
N THR A 74 13.38 11.29 -13.94
CA THR A 74 13.90 12.13 -15.04
C THR A 74 13.72 13.61 -14.69
N ASP A 75 14.71 14.42 -15.05
CA ASP A 75 14.82 15.85 -14.73
C ASP A 75 14.96 16.19 -13.22
N SER A 76 15.13 15.17 -12.35
CA SER A 76 15.47 15.40 -10.94
C SER A 76 16.94 15.85 -10.77
N PRO A 77 17.29 16.55 -9.68
CA PRO A 77 18.68 16.83 -9.33
C PRO A 77 19.53 15.56 -9.21
N PHE A 78 18.93 14.44 -8.77
CA PHE A 78 19.60 13.15 -8.70
C PHE A 78 20.01 12.63 -10.09
N TYR A 79 19.06 12.58 -11.03
CA TYR A 79 19.33 12.15 -12.39
C TYR A 79 20.31 13.09 -13.10
N ASN A 80 20.12 14.40 -12.97
CA ASN A 80 20.96 15.39 -13.64
C ASN A 80 22.39 15.46 -13.08
N GLY A 81 22.59 15.11 -11.79
CA GLY A 81 23.91 15.07 -11.17
C GLY A 81 24.73 13.84 -11.58
N ASN A 82 24.08 12.69 -11.71
CA ASN A 82 24.77 11.40 -11.92
C ASN A 82 24.60 10.83 -13.35
N MET A 83 23.70 11.40 -14.16
CA MET A 83 23.19 10.82 -15.40
C MET A 83 22.73 9.36 -15.24
N SER A 84 22.20 9.02 -14.06
CA SER A 84 21.81 7.65 -13.70
C SER A 84 20.52 7.64 -12.90
N TYR A 85 19.81 6.51 -12.98
CA TYR A 85 18.65 6.20 -12.15
C TYR A 85 19.10 5.50 -10.85
N PRO A 86 18.21 5.38 -9.85
CA PRO A 86 18.45 4.55 -8.66
C PRO A 86 18.88 3.13 -9.05
N MET A 87 19.74 2.50 -8.24
CA MET A 87 20.23 1.16 -8.58
C MET A 87 19.13 0.11 -8.48
N GLU A 88 18.13 0.33 -7.63
CA GLU A 88 16.92 -0.47 -7.48
C GLU A 88 16.14 -0.56 -8.82
N CYS A 89 16.28 0.46 -9.67
CA CYS A 89 15.67 0.50 -11.00
C CYS A 89 16.41 -0.33 -12.05
N CYS A 90 17.62 -0.80 -11.76
CA CYS A 90 18.41 -1.63 -12.66
C CYS A 90 18.87 -2.92 -11.98
N ARG A 91 18.44 -4.07 -12.50
CA ARG A 91 18.88 -5.36 -11.95
C ARG A 91 20.38 -5.59 -12.16
N LEU A 92 21.16 -5.46 -11.08
CA LEU A 92 22.56 -5.91 -10.96
C LEU A 92 23.51 -5.35 -12.04
N THR A 93 23.47 -4.03 -12.26
CA THR A 93 24.41 -3.33 -13.16
C THR A 93 25.37 -2.42 -12.38
N ILE A 94 26.61 -2.27 -12.88
CA ILE A 94 27.61 -1.35 -12.30
C ILE A 94 27.16 0.11 -12.41
N ARG A 95 26.34 0.44 -13.43
CA ARG A 95 25.74 1.75 -13.64
C ARG A 95 24.31 1.60 -14.16
N CYS A 96 23.37 2.32 -13.55
CA CYS A 96 21.98 2.35 -13.97
C CYS A 96 21.71 3.54 -14.89
N ASP A 97 22.08 3.40 -16.16
CA ASP A 97 21.77 4.41 -17.17
C ASP A 97 20.39 4.16 -17.83
N SER A 98 20.01 5.04 -18.76
CA SER A 98 18.73 4.92 -19.47
C SER A 98 18.57 3.63 -20.29
N MET A 99 19.67 3.02 -20.75
CA MET A 99 19.62 1.76 -21.50
C MET A 99 19.46 0.58 -20.54
N ALA A 100 20.19 0.58 -19.42
CA ALA A 100 20.10 -0.43 -18.38
C ALA A 100 18.69 -0.48 -17.76
N VAL A 101 18.09 0.68 -17.47
CA VAL A 101 16.75 0.74 -16.87
C VAL A 101 15.67 0.25 -17.85
N GLN A 102 15.82 0.56 -19.15
CA GLN A 102 14.92 0.06 -20.19
C GLN A 102 15.09 -1.44 -20.41
N ALA A 103 16.32 -1.96 -20.36
CA ALA A 103 16.59 -3.38 -20.47
C ALA A 103 16.06 -4.17 -19.27
N ALA A 104 16.10 -3.59 -18.06
CA ALA A 104 15.54 -4.20 -16.86
C ALA A 104 14.00 -4.28 -16.90
N ASN A 105 13.35 -3.34 -17.60
CA ASN A 105 11.90 -3.30 -17.82
C ASN A 105 11.09 -3.44 -16.52
N ILE A 106 11.49 -2.69 -15.48
CA ILE A 106 10.86 -2.71 -14.16
C ILE A 106 9.63 -1.78 -14.16
N THR A 107 8.52 -2.26 -13.63
CA THR A 107 7.27 -1.51 -13.49
C THR A 107 7.32 -0.49 -12.34
N GLY A 108 6.49 0.55 -12.40
CA GLY A 108 6.30 1.46 -11.27
C GLY A 108 5.74 0.79 -10.03
N CYS A 109 6.01 1.36 -8.86
CA CYS A 109 5.58 0.81 -7.58
C CYS A 109 4.07 0.83 -7.39
N PHE A 110 3.37 1.87 -7.86
CA PHE A 110 1.92 1.91 -7.79
C PHE A 110 1.26 0.84 -8.67
N PRO A 111 1.57 0.71 -9.97
CA PRO A 111 1.09 -0.41 -10.78
C PRO A 111 1.42 -1.78 -10.17
N LYS A 112 2.66 -1.98 -9.71
CA LYS A 112 3.08 -3.24 -9.09
C LYS A 112 2.28 -3.58 -7.83
N LEU A 113 1.97 -2.57 -7.01
CA LEU A 113 1.13 -2.74 -5.82
C LEU A 113 -0.30 -3.12 -6.20
N VAL A 114 -0.87 -2.49 -7.24
CA VAL A 114 -2.20 -2.84 -7.74
C VAL A 114 -2.21 -4.28 -8.26
N ASP A 115 -1.23 -4.67 -9.06
CA ASP A 115 -1.08 -6.06 -9.56
C ASP A 115 -1.00 -7.06 -8.39
N LEU A 116 -0.22 -6.75 -7.35
CA LEU A 116 -0.14 -7.59 -6.15
C LEU A 116 -1.48 -7.74 -5.44
N ILE A 117 -2.29 -6.68 -5.36
CA ILE A 117 -3.63 -6.73 -4.75
C ILE A 117 -4.56 -7.55 -5.63
N GLU A 118 -4.56 -7.34 -6.95
CA GLU A 118 -5.41 -8.07 -7.90
C GLU A 118 -5.08 -9.57 -7.89
N ASP A 119 -3.79 -9.93 -7.96
CA ASP A 119 -3.32 -11.32 -7.93
C ASP A 119 -3.69 -12.04 -6.63
N ASN A 120 -3.73 -11.31 -5.51
CA ASN A 120 -4.02 -11.87 -4.19
C ASN A 120 -5.43 -11.56 -3.68
N THR A 121 -6.33 -11.03 -4.52
CA THR A 121 -7.66 -10.56 -4.10
C THR A 121 -8.47 -11.66 -3.42
N VAL A 122 -8.36 -12.91 -3.88
CA VAL A 122 -9.05 -14.06 -3.26
C VAL A 122 -8.57 -14.29 -1.83
N ILE A 123 -7.26 -14.22 -1.60
CA ILE A 123 -6.67 -14.41 -0.26
C ILE A 123 -7.09 -13.26 0.66
N ILE A 124 -6.99 -12.02 0.17
CA ILE A 124 -7.39 -10.82 0.92
C ILE A 124 -8.87 -10.90 1.32
N ALA A 125 -9.75 -11.25 0.37
CA ALA A 125 -11.17 -11.42 0.64
C ALA A 125 -11.45 -12.54 1.66
N ALA A 126 -10.75 -13.66 1.55
CA ALA A 126 -10.88 -14.77 2.51
C ALA A 126 -10.46 -14.37 3.92
N VAL A 127 -9.35 -13.63 4.06
CA VAL A 127 -8.89 -13.11 5.36
C VAL A 127 -9.92 -12.14 5.94
N ALA A 128 -10.43 -11.19 5.14
CA ALA A 128 -11.44 -10.23 5.59
C ALA A 128 -12.72 -10.92 6.09
N LEU A 129 -13.23 -11.92 5.35
CA LEU A 129 -14.37 -12.73 5.79
C LEU A 129 -14.07 -13.53 7.06
N GLY A 130 -12.85 -14.04 7.21
CA GLY A 130 -12.40 -14.74 8.41
C GLY A 130 -12.40 -13.84 9.65
N VAL A 131 -11.89 -12.61 9.51
CA VAL A 131 -11.91 -11.62 10.60
C VAL A 131 -13.35 -11.31 11.01
N ALA A 132 -14.23 -10.97 10.06
CA ALA A 132 -15.63 -10.70 10.33
C ALA A 132 -16.33 -11.88 11.05
N ALA A 133 -16.04 -13.12 10.65
CA ALA A 133 -16.60 -14.31 11.30
C ALA A 133 -16.11 -14.47 12.76
N LEU A 134 -14.81 -14.21 13.01
CA LEU A 134 -14.23 -14.25 14.35
C LEU A 134 -14.84 -13.18 15.26
N GLU A 135 -15.08 -11.98 14.76
CA GLU A 135 -15.74 -10.91 15.51
C GLU A 135 -17.17 -11.27 15.91
N ILE A 136 -17.96 -11.83 14.98
CA ILE A 136 -19.32 -12.30 15.26
C ILE A 136 -19.30 -13.40 16.33
N ALA A 137 -18.37 -14.36 16.23
CA ALA A 137 -18.21 -15.41 17.23
C ALA A 137 -17.84 -14.82 18.61
N ALA A 138 -16.90 -13.86 18.66
CA ALA A 138 -16.48 -13.19 19.89
C ALA A 138 -17.64 -12.43 20.55
N MET A 139 -18.46 -11.74 19.74
CA MET A 139 -19.68 -11.07 20.21
C MET A 139 -20.71 -12.06 20.78
N ALA A 140 -20.95 -13.19 20.09
CA ALA A 140 -21.88 -14.22 20.53
C ALA A 140 -21.45 -14.87 21.85
N VAL A 141 -20.16 -15.20 22.00
CA VAL A 141 -19.59 -15.75 23.24
C VAL A 141 -19.71 -14.74 24.38
N SER A 142 -19.45 -13.46 24.11
CA SER A 142 -19.55 -12.40 25.11
C SER A 142 -20.97 -12.24 25.66
N MET A 143 -21.98 -12.24 24.78
CA MET A 143 -23.39 -12.22 25.21
C MET A 143 -23.77 -13.48 25.99
N SER A 144 -23.31 -14.65 25.52
CA SER A 144 -23.57 -15.93 26.19
C SER A 144 -23.00 -15.95 27.61
N LEU A 145 -21.77 -15.44 27.81
CA LEU A 145 -21.14 -15.32 29.12
C LEU A 145 -21.85 -14.30 30.01
N TYR A 146 -22.24 -13.14 29.47
CA TYR A 146 -23.00 -12.14 30.21
C TYR A 146 -24.33 -12.72 30.75
N ARG A 147 -25.07 -13.46 29.91
CA ARG A 147 -26.31 -14.13 30.31
C ARG A 147 -26.08 -15.19 31.39
N LYS A 148 -25.03 -16.01 31.26
CA LYS A 148 -24.71 -17.06 32.26
C LYS A 148 -24.32 -16.47 33.62
N ILE A 149 -23.53 -15.40 33.65
CA ILE A 149 -23.15 -14.72 34.90
C ILE A 149 -24.36 -14.05 35.55
N GLY A 150 -25.19 -13.36 34.75
CA GLY A 150 -26.42 -12.73 35.24
C GLY A 150 -27.41 -13.74 35.82
N SER A 151 -27.55 -14.91 35.18
CA SER A 151 -28.42 -16.00 35.67
C SER A 151 -27.91 -16.66 36.95
N LYS A 152 -26.61 -16.66 37.23
CA LYS A 152 -26.04 -17.28 38.44
C LYS A 152 -26.09 -16.37 39.67
N ARG A 153 -26.35 -15.07 39.46
CA ARG A 153 -26.44 -14.04 40.51
C ARG A 153 -27.87 -13.80 41.00
N ARG A 154 -28.86 -14.41 40.35
CA ARG A 154 -30.29 -14.32 40.68
C ARG A 154 -30.76 -15.67 41.21
#